data_AF-A0A0S3SKZ0-F1
#
_entry.id   AF-A0A0S3SKZ0-F1
#
_cell.length_a   1.000
_cell.length_b   1.000
_cell.length_c   1.000
_cell.angle_alpha   90.00
_cell.angle_beta   90.00
_cell.angle_gamma   90.00
#
_symmetry.space_group_name_H-M   'P 1'
#
loop_
_entity.id
_entity.type
_entity.pdbx_description
1 polymer ?
#
loop_
_entity_poly.entity_id
_entity_poly.type
_entity_poly.pdbx_seq_one_letter_code
_entity_poly.pdbx_strand_id
1 'polypeptide(L)'
;MNRITVPMDEPKPSCHSTLSTASHLTRSELLKRRFQNLKRLSKCYRDLYWHLMEHVKTLYRNYLYHYALNPFSHFHFPTCAFLGCNLKPMPFTSFCHFHILSDSNQKLYKPCNYVIKGSLSLSLSPLFTLVIMHN
;
A
#
# COMPACT_ATOMS: atom_id res chain seq x y z
N MET A 1 -50.38 -16.00 60.98
CA MET A 1 -48.95 -16.32 61.09
C MET A 1 -48.72 -17.71 60.51
N ASN A 2 -47.86 -17.85 59.49
CA ASN A 2 -47.14 -19.09 59.21
C ASN A 2 -45.78 -18.71 58.61
N ARG A 3 -44.73 -19.17 59.29
CA ARG A 3 -43.32 -18.81 59.08
C ARG A 3 -42.80 -19.61 57.88
N ILE A 4 -42.51 -18.92 56.78
CA ILE A 4 -41.81 -19.52 55.64
C ILE A 4 -40.38 -19.79 56.08
N THR A 5 -40.05 -21.05 56.37
CA THR A 5 -38.66 -21.50 56.47
C THR A 5 -38.11 -21.63 55.06
N VAL A 6 -37.31 -20.66 54.65
CA VAL A 6 -36.50 -20.75 53.44
C VAL A 6 -35.44 -21.83 53.68
N PRO A 7 -35.30 -22.84 52.81
CA PRO A 7 -34.21 -23.79 52.88
C PRO A 7 -32.88 -23.05 52.87
N MET A 8 -32.03 -23.32 53.85
CA MET A 8 -30.64 -22.88 53.82
C MET A 8 -29.99 -23.52 52.59
N ASP A 9 -29.76 -22.72 51.56
CA ASP A 9 -28.95 -23.12 50.42
C ASP A 9 -27.55 -23.48 50.92
N GLU A 10 -27.12 -24.68 50.54
CA GLU A 10 -25.79 -25.24 50.73
C GLU A 10 -24.68 -24.19 50.51
N PRO A 11 -23.60 -24.19 51.32
CA PRO A 11 -22.46 -23.30 51.13
C PRO A 11 -21.91 -23.46 49.70
N LYS A 12 -22.17 -22.45 48.87
CA LYS A 12 -21.67 -22.39 47.49
C LYS A 12 -20.16 -22.58 47.53
N PRO A 13 -19.61 -23.61 46.86
CA PRO A 13 -18.20 -23.93 46.96
C PRO A 13 -17.39 -22.68 46.56
N SER A 14 -16.66 -22.16 47.54
CA SER A 14 -15.74 -21.03 47.38
C SER A 14 -14.86 -21.28 46.16
N CYS A 15 -14.74 -20.30 45.26
CA CYS A 15 -13.91 -20.37 44.05
C CYS A 15 -12.43 -20.69 44.31
N HIS A 16 -12.01 -20.66 45.57
CA HIS A 16 -10.68 -21.07 46.00
C HIS A 16 -10.53 -22.60 46.16
N SER A 17 -11.60 -23.37 46.39
CA SER A 17 -11.52 -24.83 46.56
C SER A 17 -11.35 -25.57 45.21
N THR A 18 -11.94 -25.04 44.14
CA THR A 18 -11.77 -25.57 42.76
C THR A 18 -10.36 -25.34 42.20
N LEU A 19 -9.66 -24.31 42.69
CA LEU A 19 -8.25 -24.06 42.37
C LEU A 19 -7.29 -24.86 43.27
N SER A 20 -7.76 -25.37 44.41
CA SER A 20 -6.95 -26.16 45.34
C SER A 20 -6.54 -27.53 44.79
N THR A 21 -7.29 -28.06 43.82
CA THR A 21 -7.00 -29.32 43.11
C THR A 21 -6.25 -29.11 41.79
N ALA A 22 -5.93 -27.86 41.42
CA ALA A 22 -5.16 -27.58 40.22
C ALA A 22 -3.70 -28.03 40.43
N SER A 23 -3.36 -29.20 39.90
CA SER A 23 -1.97 -29.64 39.85
C SER A 23 -1.12 -28.63 39.09
N HIS A 24 0.02 -28.25 39.66
CA HIS A 24 0.97 -27.34 39.02
C HIS A 24 1.36 -27.93 37.66
N LEU A 25 1.05 -27.21 36.58
CA LEU A 25 1.34 -27.68 35.23
C LEU A 25 2.85 -27.87 35.06
N THR A 26 3.28 -29.04 34.58
CA THR A 26 4.72 -29.29 34.35
C THR A 26 5.26 -28.35 33.27
N ARG A 27 6.54 -27.99 33.37
CA ARG A 27 7.21 -27.10 32.41
C ARG A 27 7.02 -27.57 30.95
N SER A 28 7.12 -28.88 30.71
CA SER A 28 6.95 -29.48 29.37
C SER A 28 5.54 -29.30 28.82
N GLU A 29 4.52 -29.52 29.65
CA GLU A 29 3.11 -29.33 29.29
C GLU A 29 2.79 -27.86 29.00
N LEU A 30 3.34 -26.93 29.81
CA LEU A 30 3.22 -25.49 29.57
C LEU A 30 3.84 -25.08 28.22
N LEU A 31 5.06 -25.55 27.93
CA LEU A 31 5.74 -25.27 26.66
C LEU A 31 4.97 -25.83 25.47
N LYS A 32 4.42 -27.05 25.59
CA LYS A 32 3.56 -27.66 24.56
C LYS A 32 2.34 -26.80 24.27
N ARG A 33 1.67 -26.30 25.31
CA ARG A 33 0.51 -25.39 25.16
C ARG A 33 0.89 -24.07 24.51
N ARG A 34 2.00 -23.44 24.92
CA ARG A 34 2.49 -22.20 24.30
C ARG A 34 2.81 -22.40 22.82
N PHE A 35 3.48 -23.50 22.47
CA PHE A 35 3.79 -23.82 21.09
C PHE A 35 2.53 -24.05 20.24
N GLN A 36 1.54 -24.78 20.76
CA GLN A 36 0.26 -24.96 20.08
C GLN A 36 -0.48 -23.63 19.91
N ASN A 37 -0.44 -22.76 20.92
CA ASN A 37 -1.03 -21.43 20.84
C ASN A 37 -0.34 -20.59 19.75
N LEU A 38 1.00 -20.55 19.73
CA LEU A 38 1.75 -19.86 18.67
C LEU A 38 1.40 -20.38 17.27
N LYS A 39 1.25 -21.70 17.10
CA LYS A 39 0.80 -22.29 15.82
C LYS A 39 -0.60 -21.82 15.42
N ARG A 40 -1.55 -21.82 16.36
CA ARG A 40 -2.92 -21.34 16.12
C ARG A 40 -2.92 -19.86 15.77
N LEU A 41 -2.19 -19.05 16.52
CA LEU A 41 -2.05 -17.62 16.30
C LEU A 41 -1.47 -17.34 14.92
N SER A 42 -0.35 -17.99 14.56
CA SER A 42 0.25 -17.85 13.24
C SER A 42 -0.71 -18.23 12.11
N LYS A 43 -1.56 -19.23 12.31
CA LYS A 43 -2.58 -19.61 11.32
C LYS A 43 -3.61 -18.49 11.16
N CYS A 44 -4.21 -18.02 12.25
CA CYS A 44 -5.21 -16.96 12.22
C CYS A 44 -4.70 -15.66 11.56
N TYR A 45 -3.45 -15.25 11.85
CA TYR A 45 -2.88 -14.06 11.22
C TYR A 45 -2.64 -14.23 9.72
N ARG A 46 -2.23 -15.43 9.27
CA ARG A 46 -2.11 -15.73 7.83
C ARG A 46 -3.48 -15.67 7.15
N ASP A 47 -4.50 -16.26 7.77
CA ASP A 47 -5.86 -16.26 7.24
C ASP A 47 -6.42 -14.84 7.13
N LEU A 48 -6.23 -14.01 8.17
CA LEU A 48 -6.61 -12.59 8.18
C LEU A 48 -5.90 -11.80 7.08
N TYR A 49 -4.58 -12.01 6.92
CA TYR A 49 -3.79 -11.37 5.87
C TYR A 49 -4.35 -11.72 4.48
N TRP A 50 -4.61 -13.00 4.21
CA TRP A 50 -5.13 -13.42 2.92
C TRP A 50 -6.51 -12.85 2.64
N HIS A 51 -7.38 -12.80 3.65
CA HIS A 51 -8.71 -12.20 3.51
C HIS A 51 -8.63 -10.70 3.20
N LEU A 52 -7.79 -9.95 3.92
CA LEU A 52 -7.52 -8.53 3.65
C LEU A 52 -6.99 -8.33 2.23
N MET A 53 -6.02 -9.15 1.82
CA MET A 53 -5.39 -9.05 0.51
C MET A 53 -6.38 -9.31 -0.63
N GLU A 54 -7.31 -10.24 -0.45
CA GLU A 54 -8.36 -10.50 -1.43
C GLU A 54 -9.33 -9.32 -1.56
N HIS A 55 -9.66 -8.66 -0.44
CA HIS A 55 -10.43 -7.42 -0.45
C HIS A 55 -9.70 -6.31 -1.21
N VAL A 56 -8.40 -6.10 -0.95
CA VAL A 56 -7.59 -5.09 -1.65
C VAL A 56 -7.54 -5.35 -3.15
N LYS A 57 -7.31 -6.61 -3.57
CA LYS A 57 -7.32 -6.98 -4.98
C LYS A 57 -8.68 -6.73 -5.65
N THR A 58 -9.77 -7.03 -4.94
CA THR A 58 -11.13 -6.80 -5.44
C THR A 58 -11.38 -5.30 -5.63
N LEU A 59 -11.02 -4.48 -4.64
CA LEU A 59 -11.11 -3.03 -4.74
C LEU A 59 -10.26 -2.48 -5.89
N TYR A 60 -9.04 -2.99 -6.07
CA TYR A 60 -8.17 -2.58 -7.17
C TYR A 60 -8.74 -2.97 -8.54
N ARG A 61 -9.26 -4.19 -8.68
CA ARG A 61 -9.95 -4.62 -9.92
C ARG A 61 -11.16 -3.75 -10.22
N ASN A 62 -11.95 -3.41 -9.20
CA ASN A 62 -13.10 -2.51 -9.35
C ASN A 62 -12.66 -1.11 -9.75
N TYR A 63 -11.62 -0.56 -9.10
CA TYR A 63 -11.00 0.69 -9.48
C TYR A 63 -10.53 0.66 -10.94
N LEU A 64 -9.81 -0.39 -11.35
CA LEU A 64 -9.37 -0.53 -12.74
C LEU A 64 -10.55 -0.63 -13.71
N TYR A 65 -11.59 -1.38 -13.37
CA TYR A 65 -12.78 -1.54 -14.20
C TYR A 65 -13.51 -0.20 -14.43
N HIS A 66 -13.66 0.61 -13.39
CA HIS A 66 -14.37 1.89 -13.46
C HIS A 66 -13.49 3.06 -13.92
N TYR A 67 -12.18 3.03 -13.67
CA TYR A 67 -11.29 4.18 -13.85
C TYR A 67 -10.04 3.92 -14.70
N ALA A 68 -9.56 2.67 -14.85
CA ALA A 68 -8.36 2.38 -15.66
C ALA A 68 -8.67 2.19 -17.15
N LEU A 69 -9.93 1.99 -17.52
CA LEU A 69 -10.45 2.55 -18.77
C LEU A 69 -10.64 4.05 -18.55
N ASN A 70 -9.53 4.78 -18.45
CA ASN A 70 -9.59 6.23 -18.53
C ASN A 70 -10.32 6.61 -19.85
N PRO A 71 -11.25 7.57 -19.86
CA PRO A 71 -12.04 7.95 -21.04
C PRO A 71 -11.23 8.54 -22.20
N PHE A 72 -9.90 8.50 -22.13
CA PHE A 72 -8.99 8.88 -23.21
C PHE A 72 -8.85 7.79 -24.29
N SER A 73 -9.84 6.89 -24.42
CA SER A 73 -9.98 5.96 -25.54
C SER A 73 -10.24 6.64 -26.90
N HIS A 74 -9.93 7.93 -27.02
CA HIS A 74 -9.56 8.56 -28.28
C HIS A 74 -8.05 8.81 -28.30
N PHE A 75 -7.27 7.73 -28.49
CA PHE A 75 -5.85 7.84 -28.84
C PHE A 75 -5.72 8.39 -30.28
N HIS A 76 -5.96 9.68 -30.46
CA HIS A 76 -4.86 10.46 -31.00
C HIS A 76 -3.78 10.37 -29.91
N PHE A 77 -2.66 9.71 -30.19
CA PHE A 77 -1.50 9.83 -29.30
C PHE A 77 -1.30 11.33 -29.14
N PRO A 78 -1.51 11.92 -27.94
CA PRO A 78 -1.34 13.36 -27.80
C PRO A 78 0.10 13.59 -28.18
N THR A 79 0.34 14.27 -29.30
CA THR A 79 1.67 14.73 -29.61
C THR A 79 1.99 15.82 -28.61
N CYS A 80 3.27 16.10 -28.42
CA CYS A 80 3.68 17.26 -27.66
C CYS A 80 2.88 18.50 -28.11
N ALA A 81 2.39 19.28 -27.15
CA ALA A 81 1.63 20.51 -27.39
C ALA A 81 2.47 21.64 -28.02
N PHE A 82 3.78 21.44 -28.16
CA PHE A 82 4.65 22.36 -28.88
C PHE A 82 4.36 22.30 -30.39
N LEU A 83 4.21 23.46 -31.01
CA LEU A 83 3.83 23.58 -32.41
C LEU A 83 4.78 22.80 -33.32
N GLY A 84 4.23 21.89 -34.13
CA GLY A 84 5.00 21.06 -35.07
C GLY A 84 5.80 19.93 -34.44
N CYS A 85 5.66 19.66 -33.13
CA CYS A 85 6.34 18.55 -32.47
C CYS A 85 5.51 17.26 -32.54
N ASN A 86 6.08 16.21 -33.11
CA ASN A 86 5.43 14.89 -33.22
C ASN A 86 5.90 13.89 -32.14
N LEU A 87 6.71 14.35 -31.18
CA LEU A 87 7.20 13.50 -30.11
C LEU A 87 6.10 13.25 -29.09
N LYS A 88 6.15 12.07 -28.47
CA LYS A 88 5.25 11.71 -27.39
C LYS A 88 5.55 12.57 -26.14
N PRO A 89 4.53 13.11 -25.47
CA PRO A 89 4.69 13.87 -24.26
C PRO A 89 5.14 12.97 -23.11
N MET A 90 5.78 13.56 -22.10
CA MET A 90 6.15 12.86 -20.88
C MET A 90 4.92 12.59 -20.01
N PRO A 91 4.96 11.58 -19.12
CA PRO A 91 3.86 11.31 -18.19
C PRO A 91 3.44 12.56 -17.41
N PHE A 92 2.13 12.76 -17.26
CA PHE A 92 1.52 13.90 -16.54
C PHE A 92 1.78 15.29 -17.12
N THR A 93 2.22 15.37 -18.38
CA THR A 93 2.50 16.64 -19.06
C THR A 93 1.96 16.58 -20.49
N SER A 94 1.70 17.73 -21.11
CA SER A 94 1.39 17.81 -22.53
C SER A 94 2.64 18.02 -23.40
N PHE A 95 3.85 18.02 -22.81
CA PHE A 95 5.10 18.32 -23.49
C PHE A 95 6.06 17.13 -23.52
N CYS A 96 6.79 16.96 -24.62
CA CYS A 96 7.83 15.95 -24.69
C CYS A 96 9.05 16.36 -23.86
N HIS A 97 10.01 15.45 -23.77
CA HIS A 97 11.22 15.69 -23.01
C HIS A 97 12.00 16.95 -23.45
N PHE A 98 12.00 17.28 -24.75
CA PHE A 98 12.67 18.48 -25.26
C PHE A 98 11.90 19.78 -25.01
N HIS A 99 10.58 19.71 -24.86
CA HIS A 99 9.72 20.90 -24.70
C HIS A 99 9.11 21.02 -23.30
N ILE A 100 9.56 20.21 -22.34
CA ILE A 100 8.98 20.20 -21.00
C ILE A 100 9.08 21.55 -20.28
N LEU A 101 10.13 22.32 -20.60
CA LEU A 101 10.31 23.67 -20.07
C LEU A 101 9.33 24.70 -20.66
N SER A 102 8.59 24.35 -21.71
CA SER A 102 7.50 25.16 -22.26
C SER A 102 6.19 25.02 -21.49
N ASP A 103 6.10 24.08 -20.53
CA ASP A 103 4.94 23.92 -19.66
C ASP A 103 4.93 25.03 -18.59
N SER A 104 3.86 25.83 -18.53
CA SER A 104 3.70 26.88 -17.52
C SER A 104 3.55 26.34 -16.09
N ASN A 105 3.16 25.06 -15.96
CA ASN A 105 3.02 24.37 -14.67
C ASN A 105 4.25 23.54 -14.30
N GLN A 106 5.32 23.59 -15.11
CA GLN A 106 6.54 22.86 -14.85
C GLN A 106 7.21 23.34 -13.55
N LYS A 107 7.33 22.45 -12.55
CA LYS A 107 8.07 22.72 -11.29
C LYS A 107 9.27 21.80 -11.05
N LEU A 108 9.37 20.69 -11.80
CA LEU A 108 10.32 19.59 -11.58
C LEU A 108 11.64 19.70 -12.38
N TYR A 109 11.60 20.27 -13.57
CA TYR A 109 12.72 20.35 -14.51
C TYR A 109 13.24 21.78 -14.54
N LYS A 110 14.56 21.93 -14.66
CA LYS A 110 15.20 23.23 -14.82
C LYS A 110 16.06 23.22 -16.07
N PRO A 111 16.20 24.36 -16.75
CA PRO A 111 17.18 24.47 -17.80
C PRO A 111 18.58 24.22 -17.23
N CYS A 112 19.32 23.30 -17.84
CA CYS A 112 20.73 23.13 -17.58
C CYS A 112 21.53 24.25 -18.26
N ASN A 113 22.27 25.05 -17.48
CA ASN A 113 23.19 26.08 -17.99
C ASN A 113 24.61 25.55 -18.23
N TYR A 114 24.85 24.25 -18.07
CA TYR A 114 26.17 23.66 -18.26
C TYR A 114 26.41 23.36 -19.74
N VAL A 115 27.33 24.09 -20.36
CA VAL A 115 27.77 23.82 -21.73
C VAL A 115 28.64 22.55 -21.71
N ILE A 116 28.09 21.44 -22.19
CA ILE A 116 28.88 20.25 -22.48
C ILE A 116 29.73 20.59 -23.71
N LYS A 117 31.00 20.91 -23.49
CA LYS A 117 31.99 21.25 -24.52
C LYS A 117 32.31 19.98 -25.32
N GLY A 118 31.49 19.62 -26.31
CA GLY A 118 31.68 18.35 -27.02
C GLY A 118 30.82 18.00 -28.23
N SER A 119 29.91 18.84 -28.75
CA SER A 119 29.20 18.50 -30.00
C SER A 119 29.14 19.69 -30.96
N LEU A 120 30.09 19.73 -31.90
CA LEU A 120 29.94 20.54 -33.11
C LEU A 120 28.96 19.85 -34.08
N SER A 121 28.11 20.70 -34.65
CA SER A 121 27.34 20.58 -35.89
C SER A 121 26.25 19.49 -36.00
N LEU A 122 25.01 19.89 -35.71
CA LEU A 122 23.89 19.86 -36.66
C LEU A 122 22.77 20.80 -36.15
N SER A 123 22.64 21.96 -36.81
CA SER A 123 21.48 22.87 -36.86
C SER A 123 20.66 23.16 -35.58
N LEU A 124 20.91 24.34 -35.01
CA LEU A 124 20.00 25.26 -34.30
C LEU A 124 18.76 24.68 -33.56
N SER A 125 18.94 24.38 -32.27
CA SER A 125 18.14 24.91 -31.13
C SER A 125 18.75 24.35 -29.81
N PRO A 126 18.72 25.10 -28.70
CA PRO A 126 19.62 24.84 -27.58
C PRO A 126 19.21 23.59 -26.79
N LEU A 127 19.95 22.50 -27.04
CA LEU A 127 20.47 21.51 -26.10
C LEU A 127 19.84 21.51 -24.69
N PHE A 128 18.90 20.59 -24.46
CA PHE A 128 18.62 20.05 -23.12
C PHE A 128 18.83 18.54 -23.11
N THR A 129 20.07 18.14 -22.84
CA THR A 129 20.37 16.75 -22.48
C THR A 129 20.12 16.59 -20.98
N LEU A 130 19.18 15.71 -20.63
CA LEU A 130 18.75 15.41 -19.27
C LEU A 130 19.81 14.64 -18.51
N VAL A 131 20.41 15.29 -17.52
CA VAL A 131 21.07 14.57 -16.44
C VAL A 131 20.03 14.43 -15.32
N ILE A 132 19.55 13.20 -15.13
CA ILE A 132 18.79 12.80 -13.95
C ILE A 132 19.77 12.87 -12.78
N MET A 133 19.60 13.81 -11.85
CA MET A 133 20.29 13.76 -10.56
C MET A 133 19.27 13.71 -9.42
N HIS A 134 19.33 12.57 -8.75
CA HIS A 134 18.94 12.33 -7.37
C HIS A 134 19.12 13.56 -6.46
N ASN A 135 18.04 14.04 -5.87
CA ASN A 135 17.75 13.91 -4.45
C ASN A 135 16.32 14.37 -4.16
#